data_AF-A0A2S4L563-F1
#
_entry.id   AF-A0A2S4L563-F1
#
_cell.length_a   1.000
_cell.length_b   1.000
_cell.length_c   1.000
_cell.angle_alpha   90.00
_cell.angle_beta   90.00
_cell.angle_gamma   90.00
#
_symmetry.space_group_name_H-M   'P 1'
#
loop_
_entity.id
_entity.type
_entity.pdbx_description
1 polymer ?
#
loop_
_entity_poly.entity_id
_entity_poly.type
_entity_poly.pdbx_seq_one_letter_code
_entity_poly.pdbx_strand_id
1 'polypeptide(L)'
;MNWVLPRDVVSLKVTLPPWHVAGKPFDPPILVSAIGARFPVNSDDLYLARIFLDRIGDFPVTRSKLQTEEVLEGELETGLTTELDGMFFFLFDQKAEGTLKPLQLGGWTMGQSYTFVIQIFVCRFNRGPEGDYWNQEELVGEVSTNEIAARSWLVRGSPPKFWPDCQLSQAIAGMRFTNPTRSLEEMMDLHPTRECHGDTAEGPWRTLAREP
;
A
#
# COMPACT_ATOMS: atom_id res chain seq x y z
N MET A 1 -7.48 -3.99 31.01
CA MET A 1 -6.47 -4.93 30.48
C MET A 1 -6.02 -4.40 29.13
N ASN A 2 -4.83 -3.81 29.07
CA ASN A 2 -4.27 -3.28 27.83
C ASN A 2 -3.48 -4.40 27.13
N TRP A 3 -4.12 -5.08 26.19
CA TRP A 3 -3.43 -5.96 25.26
C TRP A 3 -2.74 -5.09 24.21
N VAL A 4 -1.47 -4.77 24.42
CA VAL A 4 -0.63 -4.24 23.35
C VAL A 4 -0.19 -5.45 22.54
N LEU A 5 -0.88 -5.70 21.41
CA LEU A 5 -0.47 -6.71 20.45
C LEU A 5 0.98 -6.43 20.00
N PRO A 6 1.85 -7.45 19.85
CA PRO A 6 3.13 -7.25 19.21
C PRO A 6 2.86 -6.80 17.77
N ARG A 7 3.19 -5.55 17.43
CA ARG A 7 3.18 -5.10 16.04
C ARG A 7 4.28 -5.87 15.31
N ASP A 8 3.90 -6.80 14.45
CA ASP A 8 4.86 -7.55 13.63
C ASP A 8 5.65 -6.63 12.69
N VAL A 9 5.08 -5.47 12.34
CA VAL A 9 5.74 -4.40 11.61
C VAL A 9 6.60 -3.55 12.55
N VAL A 10 7.91 -3.58 12.32
CA VAL A 10 8.92 -2.76 13.02
C VAL A 10 9.00 -1.36 12.44
N SER A 11 8.87 -1.24 11.12
CA SER A 11 8.92 0.04 10.42
C SER A 11 8.02 -0.01 9.20
N LEU A 12 7.18 1.00 9.04
CA LEU A 12 6.37 1.20 7.86
C LEU A 12 6.71 2.58 7.29
N LYS A 13 7.06 2.62 6.00
CA LYS A 13 7.44 3.85 5.31
C LYS A 13 6.59 4.01 4.07
N VAL A 14 5.96 5.17 4.01
CA VAL A 14 5.30 5.71 2.84
C VAL A 14 5.69 7.17 2.73
N THR A 15 5.97 7.60 1.52
CA THR A 15 6.09 9.02 1.22
C THR A 15 4.94 9.35 0.28
N LEU A 16 4.30 10.52 0.44
CA LEU A 16 3.46 11.18 -0.58
C LEU A 16 4.06 12.50 -1.09
N PRO A 17 3.82 12.93 -2.35
CA PRO A 17 4.37 14.19 -2.83
C PRO A 17 3.76 15.32 -2.01
N PRO A 18 4.46 16.45 -1.83
CA PRO A 18 3.91 17.60 -1.10
C PRO A 18 2.63 18.14 -1.77
N TRP A 19 2.45 17.87 -3.05
CA TRP A 19 1.23 18.17 -3.77
C TRP A 19 1.07 17.23 -4.98
N HIS A 20 -0.18 17.05 -5.42
CA HIS A 20 -0.53 16.27 -6.61
C HIS A 20 -1.66 16.93 -7.39
N VAL A 21 -1.76 16.64 -8.68
CA VAL A 21 -2.82 17.20 -9.53
C VAL A 21 -4.09 16.38 -9.32
N ALA A 22 -5.16 17.05 -8.87
CA ALA A 22 -6.46 16.42 -8.69
C ALA A 22 -7.02 15.89 -10.03
N GLY A 23 -7.65 14.72 -10.00
CA GLY A 23 -8.19 14.01 -11.15
C GLY A 23 -7.14 13.36 -12.05
N LYS A 24 -5.87 13.29 -11.62
CA LYS A 24 -4.82 12.55 -12.32
C LYS A 24 -4.33 11.37 -11.46
N PRO A 25 -4.00 10.22 -12.08
CA PRO A 25 -3.31 9.12 -11.40
C PRO A 25 -2.03 9.60 -10.72
N PHE A 26 -1.69 8.99 -9.58
CA PHE A 26 -0.36 9.14 -9.00
C PHE A 26 0.68 8.57 -9.98
N ASP A 27 1.71 9.36 -10.28
CA ASP A 27 2.79 8.98 -11.18
C ASP A 27 4.15 9.52 -10.66
N PRO A 28 5.06 8.64 -10.19
CA PRO A 28 4.85 7.22 -9.96
C PRO A 28 3.74 6.90 -8.95
N PRO A 29 3.22 5.66 -8.98
CA PRO A 29 2.25 5.17 -8.02
C PRO A 29 2.74 5.23 -6.57
N ILE A 30 1.81 5.05 -5.63
CA ILE A 30 2.18 5.06 -4.20
C ILE A 30 2.82 3.72 -3.84
N LEU A 31 4.10 3.78 -3.48
CA LEU A 31 4.85 2.65 -2.93
C LEU A 31 4.86 2.71 -1.40
N VAL A 32 4.50 1.60 -0.78
CA VAL A 32 4.59 1.40 0.66
C VAL A 32 5.59 0.30 0.94
N SER A 33 6.50 0.55 1.87
CA SER A 33 7.51 -0.43 2.29
C SER A 33 7.39 -0.71 3.78
N ALA A 34 7.37 -2.00 4.14
CA ALA A 34 7.22 -2.46 5.51
C ALA A 34 8.35 -3.41 5.89
N ILE A 35 8.95 -3.19 7.05
CA ILE A 35 9.95 -4.07 7.67
C ILE A 35 9.27 -4.73 8.86
N GLY A 36 9.28 -6.06 8.93
CA GLY A 36 8.74 -6.79 10.07
C GLY A 36 9.79 -7.51 10.88
N ALA A 37 9.54 -7.63 12.18
CA ALA A 37 10.36 -8.42 13.11
C ALA A 37 10.11 -9.92 12.95
N ARG A 38 8.93 -10.28 12.46
CA ARG A 38 8.40 -11.65 12.45
C ARG A 38 7.65 -12.01 11.17
N PHE A 39 7.96 -11.33 10.07
CA PHE A 39 7.47 -11.79 8.79
C PHE A 39 8.16 -13.12 8.46
N PRO A 40 7.42 -14.24 8.42
CA PRO A 40 8.05 -15.51 8.14
C PRO A 40 8.42 -15.48 6.66
N VAL A 41 9.73 -15.50 6.36
CA VAL A 41 10.22 -15.65 4.99
C VAL A 41 9.65 -16.98 4.46
N ASN A 42 8.99 -16.95 3.30
CA ASN A 42 8.22 -18.07 2.74
C ASN A 42 6.97 -18.48 3.53
N SER A 43 6.32 -17.56 4.24
CA SER A 43 4.97 -17.82 4.76
C SER A 43 3.95 -17.92 3.62
N ASP A 44 2.98 -18.81 3.79
CA ASP A 44 1.73 -18.78 3.01
C ASP A 44 0.83 -17.60 3.41
N ASP A 45 1.24 -16.76 4.38
CA ASP A 45 0.46 -15.62 4.84
C ASP A 45 0.17 -14.63 3.71
N LEU A 46 -1.04 -14.07 3.75
CA LEU A 46 -1.48 -13.03 2.84
C LEU A 46 -1.40 -11.69 3.53
N TYR A 47 -0.80 -10.70 2.86
CA TYR A 47 -0.69 -9.33 3.35
C TYR A 47 -1.47 -8.38 2.45
N LEU A 48 -2.14 -7.42 3.08
CA LEU A 48 -2.96 -6.42 2.43
C LEU A 48 -2.64 -5.05 3.01
N ALA A 49 -2.36 -4.06 2.15
CA ALA A 49 -2.25 -2.67 2.54
C ALA A 49 -3.55 -1.94 2.18
N ARG A 50 -4.11 -1.17 3.13
CA ARG A 50 -5.29 -0.31 2.92
C ARG A 50 -4.94 1.14 3.20
N ILE A 51 -5.41 2.05 2.37
CA ILE A 51 -5.30 3.50 2.58
C ILE A 51 -6.62 4.06 3.12
N PHE A 52 -6.53 4.90 4.14
CA PHE A 52 -7.66 5.60 4.75
C PHE A 52 -7.39 7.10 4.82
N LEU A 53 -8.43 7.90 4.65
CA LEU A 53 -8.39 9.32 4.98
C LEU A 53 -8.28 9.51 6.49
N ASP A 54 -7.31 10.31 6.92
CA ASP A 54 -7.07 10.63 8.33
C ASP A 54 -7.39 12.10 8.65
N ARG A 55 -7.01 13.03 7.76
CA ARG A 55 -7.26 14.47 7.94
C ARG A 55 -7.53 15.20 6.64
N ILE A 56 -8.32 16.27 6.71
CA ILE A 56 -8.48 17.29 5.67
C ILE A 56 -7.95 18.61 6.26
N GLY A 57 -6.76 19.03 5.81
CA GLY A 57 -5.96 20.06 6.47
C GLY A 57 -5.78 19.74 7.96
N ASP A 58 -6.18 20.67 8.81
CA ASP A 58 -6.08 20.51 10.26
C ASP A 58 -7.21 19.69 10.88
N PHE A 59 -8.23 19.29 10.12
CA PHE A 59 -9.42 18.61 10.65
C PHE A 59 -9.27 17.08 10.59
N PRO A 60 -9.29 16.37 11.73
CA PRO A 60 -9.30 14.92 11.73
C PRO A 60 -10.63 14.38 11.22
N VAL A 61 -10.58 13.26 10.50
CA VAL A 61 -11.75 12.58 9.91
C VAL A 61 -11.88 11.19 10.52
N THR A 62 -13.12 10.73 10.70
CA THR A 62 -13.38 9.35 11.10
C THR A 62 -12.98 8.41 9.98
N ARG A 63 -11.96 7.59 10.22
CA ARG A 63 -11.44 6.61 9.26
C ARG A 63 -12.55 5.66 8.83
N SER A 64 -12.92 5.71 7.57
CA SER A 64 -13.87 4.80 6.95
C SER A 64 -13.61 4.70 5.45
N LYS A 65 -14.02 3.58 4.85
CA LYS A 65 -13.94 3.40 3.40
C LYS A 65 -14.71 4.48 2.66
N LEU A 66 -15.95 4.75 3.08
CA LEU A 66 -16.82 5.76 2.47
C LEU A 66 -16.18 7.16 2.45
N GLN A 67 -15.66 7.63 3.58
CA GLN A 67 -15.00 8.94 3.66
C GLN A 67 -13.70 8.99 2.84
N THR A 68 -13.03 7.85 2.68
CA THR A 68 -11.83 7.77 1.85
C THR A 68 -12.19 7.84 0.37
N GLU A 69 -13.26 7.17 -0.06
CA GLU A 69 -13.79 7.20 -1.43
C GLU A 69 -14.34 8.59 -1.83
N GLU A 70 -14.70 9.43 -0.86
CA GLU A 70 -15.05 10.85 -1.10
C GLU A 70 -13.84 11.71 -1.50
N VAL A 71 -12.60 11.23 -1.31
CA VAL A 71 -11.37 11.99 -1.58
C VAL A 71 -10.48 11.28 -2.60
N LEU A 72 -10.34 9.96 -2.46
CA LEU A 72 -9.56 9.12 -3.35
C LEU A 72 -10.47 8.34 -4.28
N GLU A 73 -10.12 8.33 -5.56
CA GLU A 73 -10.72 7.46 -6.56
C GLU A 73 -9.72 6.34 -6.90
N GLY A 74 -10.22 5.15 -7.20
CA GLY A 74 -9.40 3.99 -7.54
C GLY A 74 -9.38 2.94 -6.43
N GLU A 75 -8.43 2.00 -6.53
CA GLU A 75 -8.27 0.93 -5.55
C GLU A 75 -7.62 1.44 -4.26
N LEU A 76 -8.38 1.36 -3.16
CA LEU A 76 -7.92 1.77 -1.82
C LEU A 76 -7.20 0.65 -1.07
N GLU A 77 -7.07 -0.51 -1.70
CA GLU A 77 -6.44 -1.69 -1.14
C GLU A 77 -5.49 -2.30 -2.17
N THR A 78 -4.36 -2.84 -1.72
CA THR A 78 -3.42 -3.55 -2.58
C THR A 78 -2.75 -4.68 -1.83
N GLY A 79 -2.55 -5.81 -2.52
CA GLY A 79 -1.84 -6.96 -1.97
C GLY A 79 -0.33 -6.75 -1.91
N LEU A 80 0.36 -7.71 -1.31
CA LEU A 80 1.82 -7.78 -1.33
C LEU A 80 2.33 -7.87 -2.77
N THR A 81 3.03 -6.83 -3.24
CA THR A 81 3.65 -6.82 -4.55
C THR A 81 4.88 -7.72 -4.56
N THR A 82 5.81 -7.50 -3.63
CA THR A 82 7.02 -8.31 -3.53
C THR A 82 7.62 -8.28 -2.12
N GLU A 83 8.44 -9.28 -1.82
CA GLU A 83 9.30 -9.36 -0.65
C GLU A 83 10.77 -9.30 -1.12
N LEU A 84 11.55 -8.36 -0.58
CA LEU A 84 12.99 -8.25 -0.85
C LEU A 84 13.75 -7.99 0.45
N ASP A 85 14.76 -8.82 0.74
CA ASP A 85 15.65 -8.68 1.90
C ASP A 85 14.92 -8.49 3.25
N GLY A 86 13.78 -9.18 3.43
CA GLY A 86 12.95 -9.11 4.64
C GLY A 86 12.07 -7.86 4.74
N MET A 87 11.90 -7.14 3.63
CA MET A 87 10.96 -6.02 3.51
C MET A 87 9.85 -6.36 2.53
N PHE A 88 8.64 -5.96 2.87
CA PHE A 88 7.46 -6.08 2.03
C PHE A 88 7.16 -4.79 1.31
N PHE A 89 6.77 -4.93 0.05
CA PHE A 89 6.43 -3.83 -0.83
C PHE A 89 4.99 -3.98 -1.28
N PHE A 90 4.23 -2.89 -1.17
CA PHE A 90 2.85 -2.78 -1.59
C PHE A 90 2.74 -1.60 -2.54
N LEU A 91 2.25 -1.84 -3.74
CA LEU A 91 2.17 -0.85 -4.80
C LEU A 91 0.71 -0.58 -5.15
N PHE A 92 0.27 0.67 -4.98
CA PHE A 92 -1.05 1.14 -5.40
C PHE A 92 -1.03 1.56 -6.88
N ASP A 93 -0.69 0.61 -7.76
CA ASP A 93 -0.48 0.82 -9.21
C ASP A 93 -1.29 -0.14 -10.07
N GLN A 94 -2.55 -0.42 -9.75
CA GLN A 94 -3.27 -1.41 -10.55
C GLN A 94 -3.65 -0.87 -11.93
N LYS A 95 -2.66 -0.90 -12.84
CA LYS A 95 -2.77 -1.04 -14.30
C LYS A 95 -2.72 -2.53 -14.69
N ALA A 96 -3.23 -3.43 -13.85
CA ALA A 96 -3.46 -4.80 -14.27
C ALA A 96 -4.67 -4.81 -15.23
N GLU A 97 -4.48 -5.43 -16.38
CA GLU A 97 -5.30 -5.31 -17.58
C GLU A 97 -6.81 -5.43 -17.32
N GLY A 98 -7.54 -4.32 -17.51
CA GLY A 98 -8.95 -4.35 -17.90
C GLY A 98 -10.01 -3.99 -16.87
N THR A 99 -9.70 -3.85 -15.56
CA THR A 99 -10.77 -3.70 -14.56
C THR A 99 -10.57 -2.70 -13.44
N LEU A 100 -9.36 -2.17 -13.20
CA LEU A 100 -9.07 -1.44 -11.96
C LEU A 100 -8.61 -0.01 -12.24
N LYS A 101 -9.19 0.95 -11.52
CA LYS A 101 -8.90 2.38 -11.69
C LYS A 101 -7.65 2.73 -10.87
N PRO A 102 -6.67 3.43 -11.46
CA PRO A 102 -5.48 3.85 -10.73
C PRO A 102 -5.86 4.80 -9.59
N LEU A 103 -5.12 4.70 -8.48
CA LEU A 103 -5.35 5.56 -7.33
C LEU A 103 -5.06 7.02 -7.69
N GLN A 104 -6.00 7.90 -7.37
CA GLN A 104 -5.89 9.35 -7.59
C GLN A 104 -6.70 10.15 -6.59
N LEU A 105 -6.35 11.42 -6.40
CA LEU A 105 -7.23 12.38 -5.73
C LEU A 105 -8.38 12.73 -6.68
N GLY A 106 -9.63 12.71 -6.21
CA GLY A 106 -10.79 13.06 -7.01
C GLY A 106 -10.73 14.50 -7.51
N GLY A 107 -11.29 14.78 -8.69
CA GLY A 107 -11.16 16.11 -9.33
C GLY A 107 -11.70 17.28 -8.49
N TRP A 108 -12.69 17.01 -7.63
CA TRP A 108 -13.34 17.99 -6.75
C TRP A 108 -12.52 18.35 -5.50
N THR A 109 -11.45 17.62 -5.21
CA THR A 109 -10.60 17.81 -4.02
C THR A 109 -9.67 19.04 -4.13
N MET A 110 -9.69 19.72 -5.27
CA MET A 110 -8.78 20.84 -5.58
C MET A 110 -8.80 21.94 -4.50
N GLY A 111 -7.61 22.37 -4.08
CA GLY A 111 -7.43 23.46 -3.12
C GLY A 111 -7.42 23.03 -1.66
N GLN A 112 -7.52 21.73 -1.39
CA GLN A 112 -7.44 21.14 -0.05
C GLN A 112 -6.12 20.40 0.15
N SER A 113 -5.78 20.16 1.42
CA SER A 113 -4.69 19.29 1.83
C SER A 113 -5.24 18.06 2.55
N TYR A 114 -4.56 16.93 2.40
CA TYR A 114 -4.99 15.66 2.95
C TYR A 114 -3.84 14.96 3.66
N THR A 115 -4.17 14.28 4.75
CA THR A 115 -3.29 13.29 5.36
C THR A 115 -3.99 11.94 5.32
N PHE A 116 -3.27 10.91 4.92
CA PHE A 116 -3.77 9.55 4.87
C PHE A 116 -3.08 8.69 5.91
N VAL A 117 -3.69 7.56 6.19
CA VAL A 117 -3.11 6.50 7.01
C VAL A 117 -3.10 5.23 6.19
N ILE A 118 -1.99 4.50 6.24
CA ILE A 118 -1.85 3.21 5.61
C ILE A 118 -1.76 2.15 6.69
N GLN A 119 -2.66 1.17 6.59
CA GLN A 119 -2.76 0.02 7.48
C GLN A 119 -2.33 -1.24 6.74
N ILE A 120 -1.51 -2.07 7.38
CA ILE A 120 -1.16 -3.40 6.89
C ILE A 120 -1.90 -4.44 7.70
N PHE A 121 -2.62 -5.29 7.00
CA PHE A 121 -3.31 -6.45 7.54
C PHE A 121 -2.61 -7.74 7.10
N VAL A 122 -2.71 -8.76 7.94
CA VAL A 122 -2.28 -10.13 7.62
C VAL A 122 -3.43 -11.10 7.83
N CYS A 123 -3.57 -12.06 6.92
CA CYS A 123 -4.34 -13.29 7.14
C CYS A 123 -3.33 -14.44 7.20
N ARG A 124 -3.14 -15.00 8.41
CA ARG A 124 -2.16 -16.08 8.60
C ARG A 124 -2.75 -17.43 8.21
N PHE A 125 -1.96 -18.24 7.50
CA PHE A 125 -2.34 -19.61 7.16
C PHE A 125 -1.86 -20.57 8.25
N ASN A 126 -2.78 -21.36 8.82
CA ASN A 126 -2.45 -22.36 9.81
C ASN A 126 -2.65 -23.75 9.24
N ARG A 127 -1.56 -24.54 9.25
CA ARG A 127 -1.59 -25.96 8.95
C ARG A 127 -1.74 -26.72 10.25
N GLY A 128 -2.86 -27.40 10.43
CA GLY A 128 -3.19 -28.12 11.65
C GLY A 128 -3.50 -29.60 11.40
N PRO A 129 -3.44 -30.45 12.44
CA PRO A 129 -3.84 -31.85 12.33
C PRO A 129 -5.34 -32.03 12.02
N GLU A 130 -6.15 -31.01 12.31
CA GLU A 130 -7.60 -30.97 12.04
C GLU A 130 -7.94 -30.35 10.68
N GLY A 131 -6.92 -29.98 9.90
CA GLY A 131 -7.05 -29.36 8.59
C GLY A 131 -6.38 -28.00 8.51
N ASP A 132 -6.35 -27.49 7.29
CA ASP A 132 -5.78 -26.20 6.94
C ASP A 132 -6.86 -25.12 7.04
N TYR A 133 -6.53 -24.00 7.67
CA TYR A 133 -7.46 -22.87 7.79
C TYR A 133 -6.74 -21.52 7.81
N TRP A 134 -7.47 -20.50 7.40
CA TRP A 134 -7.04 -19.11 7.46
C TRP A 134 -7.53 -18.47 8.74
N ASN A 135 -6.63 -17.75 9.43
CA ASN A 135 -7.04 -16.88 10.52
C ASN A 135 -7.86 -15.70 10.01
N GLN A 136 -8.57 -15.07 10.95
CA GLN A 136 -9.15 -13.76 10.70
C GLN A 136 -8.06 -12.73 10.39
N GLU A 137 -8.47 -11.71 9.66
CA GLU A 137 -7.64 -10.56 9.34
C GLU A 137 -7.17 -9.84 10.61
N GLU A 138 -5.86 -9.62 10.72
CA GLU A 138 -5.22 -8.95 11.85
C GLU A 138 -4.45 -7.72 11.38
N LEU A 139 -4.68 -6.57 12.04
CA LEU A 139 -3.90 -5.35 11.81
C LEU A 139 -2.51 -5.50 12.43
N VAL A 140 -1.46 -5.47 11.60
CA VAL A 140 -0.07 -5.67 12.03
C VAL A 140 0.80 -4.42 11.99
N GLY A 141 0.38 -3.39 11.25
CA GLY A 141 1.11 -2.12 11.16
C GLY A 141 0.26 -0.97 10.67
N GLU A 142 0.64 0.25 11.06
CA GLU A 142 0.00 1.49 10.62
C GLU A 142 1.01 2.62 10.55
N VAL A 143 0.88 3.50 9.54
CA VAL A 143 1.65 4.74 9.40
C VAL A 143 0.77 5.85 8.85
N SER A 144 0.96 7.07 9.35
CA SER A 144 0.41 8.28 8.73
C SER A 144 1.34 8.78 7.63
N THR A 145 0.79 9.16 6.49
CA THR A 145 1.54 9.83 5.43
C THR A 145 1.92 11.24 5.85
N ASN A 146 2.85 11.86 5.12
CA ASN A 146 2.93 13.32 5.14
C ASN A 146 1.69 13.94 4.47
N GLU A 147 1.47 15.23 4.74
CA GLU A 147 0.42 16.00 4.09
C GLU A 147 0.68 16.13 2.58
N ILE A 148 -0.39 16.02 1.79
CA ILE A 148 -0.41 16.21 0.34
C ILE A 148 -1.48 17.23 -0.04
N ALA A 149 -1.08 18.27 -0.79
CA ALA A 149 -2.02 19.27 -1.31
C ALA A 149 -2.57 18.88 -2.70
N ALA A 150 -3.89 18.91 -2.86
CA ALA A 150 -4.57 18.71 -4.14
C ALA A 150 -4.56 20.01 -4.97
N ARG A 151 -3.95 19.98 -6.15
CA ARG A 151 -3.79 21.16 -7.03
C ARG A 151 -4.55 21.03 -8.35
N SER A 152 -4.88 22.19 -8.93
CA SER A 152 -5.43 22.27 -10.28
C SER A 152 -4.39 21.91 -11.33
N TRP A 153 -4.85 21.31 -12.43
CA TRP A 153 -4.05 21.12 -13.65
C TRP A 153 -3.59 22.43 -14.29
N LEU A 154 -4.24 23.57 -13.98
CA LEU A 154 -3.87 24.91 -14.45
C LEU A 154 -2.62 25.47 -13.75
N VAL A 155 -2.22 24.91 -12.61
CA VAL A 155 -1.00 25.32 -11.92
C VAL A 155 0.21 24.73 -12.65
N ARG A 156 0.99 25.58 -13.30
CA ARG A 156 2.27 25.19 -13.93
C ARG A 156 3.31 24.87 -12.85
N GLY A 157 3.32 23.63 -12.40
CA GLY A 157 4.42 23.00 -11.69
C GLY A 157 4.57 21.58 -12.19
N SER A 158 5.79 21.13 -12.44
CA SER A 158 6.03 19.70 -12.55
C SER A 158 5.97 19.11 -11.13
N PRO A 159 5.34 17.94 -10.90
CA PRO A 159 5.50 17.24 -9.63
C PRO A 159 7.00 17.16 -9.30
N PRO A 160 7.40 17.18 -8.02
CA PRO A 160 8.81 17.24 -7.68
C PRO A 160 9.55 16.12 -8.41
N LYS A 161 10.50 16.47 -9.29
CA LYS A 161 11.23 15.49 -10.11
C LYS A 161 11.93 14.40 -9.28
N PHE A 162 12.13 14.67 -7.99
CA PHE A 162 12.75 13.80 -6.99
C PHE A 162 11.76 12.84 -6.31
N TRP A 163 10.47 12.91 -6.63
CA TRP A 163 9.43 12.09 -6.04
C TRP A 163 9.71 10.57 -6.11
N PRO A 164 10.05 10.00 -7.28
CA PRO A 164 10.38 8.58 -7.39
C PRO A 164 11.61 8.21 -6.55
N ASP A 165 12.65 9.04 -6.63
CA ASP A 165 13.92 8.82 -5.92
C ASP A 165 13.73 8.88 -4.39
N CYS A 166 12.82 9.73 -3.90
CA CYS A 166 12.50 9.82 -2.48
C CYS A 166 11.78 8.56 -1.97
N GLN A 167 10.79 8.05 -2.70
CA GLN A 167 10.10 6.81 -2.33
C GLN A 167 11.08 5.64 -2.25
N LEU A 168 11.91 5.47 -3.29
CA LEU A 168 12.92 4.40 -3.35
C LEU A 168 13.99 4.57 -2.27
N SER A 169 14.54 5.78 -2.08
CA SER A 169 15.57 6.01 -1.06
C SER A 169 15.05 5.72 0.35
N GLN A 170 13.80 6.10 0.66
CA GLN A 170 13.21 5.80 1.97
C GLN A 170 12.95 4.30 2.15
N ALA A 171 12.51 3.62 1.10
CA ALA A 171 12.31 2.18 1.10
C ALA A 171 13.64 1.42 1.26
N ILE A 172 14.67 1.78 0.49
CA ILE A 172 15.98 1.10 0.45
C ILE A 172 16.84 1.42 1.68
N ALA A 173 16.65 2.56 2.33
CA ALA A 173 17.35 2.92 3.57
C ALA A 173 17.14 1.91 4.73
N GLY A 174 16.20 0.96 4.59
CA GLY A 174 15.97 -0.14 5.53
C GLY A 174 16.56 -1.50 5.13
N MET A 175 17.07 -1.67 3.91
CA MET A 175 17.54 -2.97 3.42
C MET A 175 18.87 -3.38 4.06
N ARG A 176 19.02 -4.66 4.38
CA ARG A 176 20.34 -5.26 4.65
C ARG A 176 21.04 -5.43 3.31
N PHE A 177 21.91 -4.49 2.95
CA PHE A 177 22.67 -4.42 1.69
C PHE A 177 23.20 -5.79 1.21
N THR A 178 22.43 -6.50 0.37
CA THR A 178 22.94 -7.63 -0.42
C THR A 178 22.62 -7.56 -1.91
N ASN A 179 21.62 -6.79 -2.36
CA ASN A 179 21.47 -6.40 -3.78
C ASN A 179 20.41 -5.29 -3.94
N PRO A 180 20.77 -4.00 -4.00
CA PRO A 180 19.77 -2.96 -4.21
C PRO A 180 19.31 -2.94 -5.67
N THR A 181 18.02 -3.13 -5.90
CA THR A 181 17.34 -2.82 -7.16
C THR A 181 17.46 -1.30 -7.41
N ARG A 182 17.86 -0.90 -8.62
CA ARG A 182 18.28 0.49 -8.91
C ARG A 182 17.14 1.37 -9.41
N SER A 183 16.00 0.81 -9.83
CA SER A 183 14.82 1.57 -10.25
C SER A 183 13.50 0.87 -9.88
N LEU A 184 12.40 1.64 -9.85
CA LEU A 184 11.05 1.12 -9.63
C LEU A 184 10.62 0.19 -10.78
N GLU A 185 11.00 0.53 -12.01
CA GLU A 185 10.81 -0.29 -13.21
C GLU A 185 11.52 -1.65 -13.08
N GLU A 186 12.77 -1.67 -12.62
CA GLU A 186 13.52 -2.90 -12.37
C GLU A 186 12.91 -3.74 -11.23
N MET A 187 12.29 -3.08 -10.24
CA MET A 187 11.54 -3.76 -9.17
C MET A 187 10.26 -4.43 -9.69
N MET A 188 9.56 -3.78 -10.63
CA MET A 188 8.36 -4.33 -11.27
C MET A 188 8.70 -5.49 -12.22
N ASP A 189 9.83 -5.40 -12.94
CA ASP A 189 10.28 -6.42 -13.89
C ASP A 189 10.84 -7.68 -13.21
N LEU A 190 11.60 -7.51 -12.11
CA LEU A 190 12.24 -8.63 -11.41
C LEU A 190 11.28 -9.41 -10.50
N HIS A 191 10.19 -8.77 -10.07
CA HIS A 191 9.30 -9.33 -9.07
C HIS A 191 7.85 -9.17 -9.51
N PRO A 192 7.26 -10.19 -10.16
CA PRO A 192 5.86 -10.14 -10.52
C PRO A 192 5.02 -9.96 -9.26
N THR A 193 4.15 -8.96 -9.27
CA THR A 193 3.11 -8.73 -8.26
C THR A 193 2.43 -10.07 -7.95
N ARG A 194 2.34 -10.48 -6.68
CA ARG A 194 1.41 -11.56 -6.34
C ARG A 194 0.02 -11.04 -6.66
N GLU A 195 -0.60 -11.55 -7.72
CA GLU A 195 -1.93 -11.14 -8.15
C GLU A 195 -2.88 -11.27 -6.96
N CYS A 196 -3.54 -10.17 -6.60
CA CYS A 196 -4.78 -10.24 -5.86
C CYS A 196 -5.77 -11.00 -6.75
N HIS A 197 -6.13 -12.21 -6.35
CA HIS A 197 -7.06 -13.02 -7.11
C HIS A 197 -8.39 -12.24 -7.29
N GLY A 198 -8.96 -12.33 -8.50
CA GLY A 198 -10.11 -11.54 -8.93
C GLY A 198 -11.46 -11.85 -8.27
N ASP A 199 -11.46 -12.36 -7.03
CA ASP A 199 -12.70 -12.66 -6.31
C ASP A 199 -12.59 -12.23 -4.83
N THR A 200 -12.91 -10.95 -4.60
CA THR A 200 -13.14 -10.31 -3.29
C THR A 200 -14.37 -10.87 -2.55
N ALA A 201 -15.20 -11.69 -3.21
CA ALA A 201 -16.59 -11.88 -2.82
C ALA A 201 -16.93 -13.24 -2.18
N GLU A 202 -16.19 -14.33 -2.41
CA GLU A 202 -16.62 -15.68 -1.98
C GLU A 202 -15.60 -16.47 -1.10
N GLY A 203 -14.73 -15.73 -0.38
CA GLY A 203 -13.92 -16.19 0.76
C GLY A 203 -12.46 -15.79 0.63
N PRO A 204 -11.83 -15.10 1.62
CA PRO A 204 -11.53 -13.69 1.47
C PRO A 204 -10.77 -13.34 0.19
N TRP A 205 -9.93 -14.21 -0.38
CA TRP A 205 -9.33 -14.02 -1.72
C TRP A 205 -8.99 -15.34 -2.47
N ARG A 206 -9.94 -16.30 -2.57
CA ARG A 206 -9.79 -17.60 -3.29
C ARG A 206 -9.27 -17.36 -4.72
N THR A 207 -8.23 -18.01 -5.29
CA THR A 207 -7.99 -19.47 -5.38
C THR A 207 -6.51 -19.90 -5.51
N LEU A 208 -6.25 -21.03 -4.86
CA LEU A 208 -5.31 -22.14 -5.12
C LEU A 208 -4.42 -22.13 -6.37
N ALA A 209 -3.13 -22.39 -6.10
CA ALA A 209 -2.28 -23.40 -6.70
C ALA A 209 -2.27 -23.55 -8.23
N ARG A 210 -1.06 -23.37 -8.79
CA ARG A 210 -0.57 -23.97 -10.04
C ARG A 210 -1.31 -25.29 -10.36
N GLU A 211 -2.11 -25.30 -11.41
CA GLU A 211 -2.33 -26.55 -12.14
C GLU A 211 -1.09 -26.84 -13.01
N PRO A 212 -0.72 -28.13 -13.21
CA PRO A 212 0.53 -28.56 -13.83
C PRO A 212 0.69 -28.17 -15.30
#